data_AF-A0A450S9Q0-F1
#
_entry.id   AF-A0A450S9Q0-F1
#
_cell.length_a   1.000
_cell.length_b   1.000
_cell.length_c   1.000
_cell.angle_alpha   90.00
_cell.angle_beta   90.00
_cell.angle_gamma   90.00
#
_symmetry.space_group_name_H-M   'P 1'
#
loop_
_entity.id
_entity.type
_entity.pdbx_description
1 polymer ?
#
loop_
_entity_poly.entity_id
_entity_poly.type
_entity_poly.pdbx_seq_one_letter_code
_entity_poly.pdbx_strand_id
1 'polypeptide(L)'
;MATKGDHTELTPWRVSRLVEAPVRGTVVTPEQLRALHPCPEPETLPAHLRQSGFNLPDFLARLDIPYERDQHEGGERYKLAHCPFNPEHGKGDAAIFQRPNGALGFKCLHNACADKRWQDVRALVDGPRETGVRPKKSIIDNWPKPKPIRASLYPVPAFEPDVLLPDALRDWVMDEADRMPSPPDFVAGSRLGDPGSGYRGKMRYPAQVPG
;
A
#
# COMPACT_ATOMS: atom_id res chain seq x y z
N MET A 1 18.27 -13.33 3.63
CA MET A 1 18.21 -12.29 4.69
C MET A 1 17.60 -11.05 4.06
N ALA A 2 16.55 -10.48 4.65
CA ALA A 2 16.08 -9.17 4.23
C ALA A 2 17.05 -8.14 4.82
N THR A 3 17.87 -7.51 3.97
CA THR A 3 18.90 -6.56 4.39
C THR A 3 18.51 -5.18 3.90
N LYS A 4 18.15 -4.29 4.82
CA LYS A 4 17.84 -2.89 4.50
C LYS A 4 19.13 -2.07 4.63
N GLY A 5 19.63 -1.58 3.50
CA GLY A 5 20.85 -0.76 3.43
C GLY A 5 22.14 -1.58 3.57
N ASP A 6 23.28 -0.90 3.63
CA ASP A 6 24.60 -1.53 3.70
C ASP A 6 25.00 -1.90 5.12
N HIS A 7 25.76 -2.98 5.25
CA HIS A 7 26.37 -3.38 6.52
C HIS A 7 27.62 -2.53 6.76
N THR A 8 27.57 -1.66 7.75
CA THR A 8 28.74 -0.86 8.17
C THR A 8 29.12 -1.20 9.61
N GLU A 9 30.31 -0.78 10.04
CA GLU A 9 30.76 -0.92 11.44
C GLU A 9 29.88 -0.13 12.41
N LEU A 10 29.34 1.01 11.97
CA LEU A 10 28.44 1.86 12.76
C LEU A 10 26.98 1.38 12.72
N THR A 11 26.57 0.71 11.64
CA THR A 11 25.21 0.18 11.44
C THR A 11 25.24 -1.28 10.99
N PRO A 12 25.60 -2.22 11.88
CA PRO A 12 25.60 -3.62 11.53
C PRO A 12 24.18 -4.11 11.25
N TRP A 13 24.01 -4.97 10.24
CA TRP A 13 22.72 -5.61 10.02
C TRP A 13 22.35 -6.42 11.25
N ARG A 14 21.17 -6.12 11.81
CA ARG A 14 20.64 -6.88 12.94
C ARG A 14 19.91 -8.10 12.40
N VAL A 15 20.47 -9.28 12.64
CA VAL A 15 19.81 -10.54 12.31
C VAL A 15 18.71 -10.82 13.32
N SER A 16 17.46 -10.92 12.85
CA SER A 16 16.36 -11.39 13.67
C SER A 16 16.42 -12.91 13.78
N ARG A 17 16.66 -13.42 15.00
CA ARG A 17 16.57 -14.86 15.31
C ARG A 17 15.64 -15.05 16.49
N LEU A 18 14.80 -16.09 16.43
CA LEU A 18 14.02 -16.55 17.59
C LEU A 18 14.99 -17.01 18.68
N VAL A 19 15.04 -16.31 19.81
CA VAL A 19 15.92 -16.62 20.95
C VAL A 19 15.44 -17.87 21.67
N GLU A 20 14.13 -18.05 21.74
CA GLU A 20 13.49 -19.21 22.34
C GLU A 20 12.20 -19.51 21.58
N ALA A 21 11.94 -20.78 21.30
CA ALA A 21 10.71 -21.24 20.69
C ALA A 21 10.23 -22.47 21.47
N PRO A 22 8.93 -22.61 21.74
CA PRO A 22 8.40 -23.77 22.44
C PRO A 22 8.69 -25.04 21.63
N VAL A 23 9.17 -26.09 22.31
CA VAL A 23 9.54 -27.40 21.71
C VAL A 23 8.35 -28.05 20.98
N ARG A 24 7.11 -27.64 21.30
CA ARG A 24 5.88 -28.08 20.64
C ARG A 24 5.25 -26.92 19.87
N GLY A 25 5.66 -26.74 18.62
CA GLY A 25 4.89 -25.98 17.65
C GLY A 25 3.72 -26.85 17.17
N THR A 26 2.57 -26.78 17.85
CA THR A 26 1.36 -27.37 17.28
C THR A 26 0.98 -26.53 16.06
N VAL A 27 1.06 -27.12 14.86
CA VAL A 27 0.65 -26.46 13.62
C VAL A 27 -0.85 -26.21 13.71
N VAL A 28 -1.22 -24.93 13.79
CA VAL A 28 -2.61 -24.49 13.85
C VAL A 28 -3.18 -24.52 12.43
N THR A 29 -4.37 -25.10 12.25
CA THR A 29 -5.00 -25.15 10.93
C THR A 29 -5.53 -23.77 10.53
N PRO A 30 -5.64 -23.46 9.22
CA PRO A 30 -6.22 -22.20 8.78
C PRO A 30 -7.67 -21.99 9.24
N GLU A 31 -8.40 -23.06 9.56
CA GLU A 31 -9.75 -23.02 10.15
C GLU A 31 -9.71 -22.56 11.62
N GLN A 32 -8.75 -23.05 12.41
CA GLN A 32 -8.56 -22.63 13.81
C GLN A 32 -8.16 -21.15 13.91
N LEU A 33 -7.38 -20.64 12.95
CA LEU A 33 -7.06 -19.21 12.83
C LEU A 33 -8.30 -18.38 12.47
N ARG A 34 -9.12 -18.85 11.52
CA ARG A 34 -10.38 -18.17 11.14
C ARG A 34 -11.41 -18.14 12.28
N ALA A 35 -11.38 -19.10 13.21
CA ALA A 35 -12.27 -19.13 14.36
C ALA A 35 -11.98 -18.02 15.40
N LEU A 36 -10.72 -17.58 15.53
CA LEU A 36 -10.33 -16.51 16.47
C LEU A 36 -10.81 -15.13 16.02
N HIS A 37 -10.84 -14.91 14.70
CA HIS A 37 -11.40 -13.71 14.08
C HIS A 37 -12.20 -14.12 12.85
N PRO A 38 -13.52 -14.36 12.99
CA PRO A 38 -14.37 -14.65 11.84
C PRO A 38 -14.40 -13.42 10.93
N CYS A 39 -13.52 -13.43 9.92
CA CYS A 39 -13.67 -12.55 8.78
C CYS A 39 -14.90 -13.05 8.03
N PRO A 40 -15.92 -12.21 7.77
CA PRO A 40 -17.01 -12.62 6.91
C PRO A 40 -16.40 -13.08 5.59
N GLU A 41 -16.69 -14.33 5.23
CA GLU A 41 -16.31 -14.89 3.94
C GLU A 41 -16.75 -13.88 2.88
N PRO A 42 -15.86 -13.46 1.96
CA PRO A 42 -16.25 -12.49 0.96
C PRO A 42 -17.41 -13.11 0.19
N GLU A 43 -18.61 -12.58 0.40
CA GLU A 43 -19.83 -13.03 -0.26
C GLU A 43 -19.48 -13.16 -1.74
N THR A 44 -19.49 -14.40 -2.22
CA THR A 44 -19.23 -14.71 -3.61
C THR A 44 -20.35 -14.08 -4.40
N LEU A 45 -20.13 -12.83 -4.82
CA LEU A 45 -21.04 -12.14 -5.72
C LEU A 45 -21.31 -13.10 -6.89
N PRO A 46 -22.58 -13.31 -7.26
CA PRO A 46 -22.94 -14.28 -8.27
C PRO A 46 -22.10 -14.06 -9.52
N ALA A 47 -21.52 -15.15 -10.04
CA ALA A 47 -20.64 -15.15 -11.21
C ALA A 47 -21.26 -14.42 -12.43
N HIS A 48 -22.59 -14.31 -12.45
CA HIS A 48 -23.35 -13.58 -13.47
C HIS A 48 -23.08 -12.06 -13.52
N LEU A 49 -22.52 -11.46 -12.47
CA LEU A 49 -22.03 -10.06 -12.51
C LEU A 49 -20.57 -9.93 -12.93
N ARG A 50 -19.83 -11.04 -13.08
CA ARG A 50 -18.41 -11.02 -13.50
C ARG A 50 -18.23 -10.94 -15.01
N GLN A 51 -19.30 -11.17 -15.78
CA GLN A 51 -19.22 -11.20 -17.23
C GLN A 51 -20.52 -10.66 -17.85
N SER A 52 -20.67 -9.33 -17.88
CA SER A 52 -21.16 -8.76 -19.14
C SER A 52 -20.03 -9.01 -20.15
N GLY A 53 -20.03 -10.21 -20.75
CA GLY A 53 -18.93 -10.74 -21.56
C GLY A 53 -18.57 -9.75 -22.65
N PHE A 54 -17.54 -8.95 -22.40
CA PHE A 54 -17.00 -8.09 -23.43
C PHE A 54 -16.20 -8.98 -24.35
N ASN A 55 -16.75 -9.23 -25.55
CA ASN A 55 -16.08 -10.03 -26.55
C ASN A 55 -15.05 -9.14 -27.27
N LEU A 56 -13.78 -9.30 -26.89
CA LEU A 56 -12.66 -8.53 -27.46
C LEU A 56 -12.52 -8.72 -28.98
N PRO A 57 -12.59 -9.95 -29.54
CA PRO A 57 -12.67 -10.18 -30.98
C PRO A 57 -13.76 -9.37 -31.71
N ASP A 58 -15.00 -9.39 -31.24
CA ASP A 58 -16.11 -8.61 -31.84
C ASP A 58 -15.86 -7.10 -31.74
N PHE A 59 -15.20 -6.64 -30.68
CA PHE A 59 -14.82 -5.24 -30.56
C PHE A 59 -13.72 -4.85 -31.54
N LEU A 60 -12.71 -5.69 -31.73
CA LEU A 60 -11.65 -5.45 -32.71
C LEU A 60 -12.19 -5.45 -34.14
N ALA A 61 -13.19 -6.29 -34.44
CA ALA A 61 -13.88 -6.28 -35.73
C ALA A 61 -14.62 -4.95 -35.99
N ARG A 62 -15.25 -4.37 -34.97
CA ARG A 62 -15.93 -3.07 -35.08
C ARG A 62 -14.98 -1.87 -35.09
N LEU A 63 -13.79 -2.03 -34.51
CA LEU A 63 -12.73 -1.02 -34.55
C LEU A 63 -12.16 -0.88 -35.99
N ASP A 64 -12.28 -1.92 -36.82
CA ASP A 64 -11.84 -1.96 -38.23
C ASP A 64 -10.35 -1.59 -38.45
N ILE A 65 -9.51 -1.86 -37.44
CA ILE A 65 -8.07 -1.63 -37.51
C ILE A 65 -7.34 -2.97 -37.63
N PRO A 66 -6.50 -3.18 -38.65
CA PRO A 66 -5.71 -4.41 -38.74
C PRO A 66 -4.78 -4.52 -37.54
N TYR A 67 -4.71 -5.72 -36.96
CA TYR A 67 -3.94 -5.98 -35.74
C TYR A 67 -3.13 -7.26 -35.84
N GLU A 68 -1.96 -7.26 -35.21
CA GLU A 68 -1.13 -8.44 -35.01
C GLU A 68 -1.24 -8.90 -33.55
N ARG A 69 -1.47 -10.21 -33.36
CA ARG A 69 -1.55 -10.81 -32.02
C ARG A 69 -0.19 -11.36 -31.60
N ASP A 70 0.22 -11.01 -30.40
CA ASP A 70 1.50 -11.36 -29.80
C ASP A 70 1.28 -11.70 -28.32
N GLN A 71 2.07 -12.60 -27.74
CA GLN A 71 1.94 -12.98 -26.34
C GLN A 71 3.08 -12.35 -25.53
N HIS A 72 2.75 -11.57 -24.50
CA HIS A 72 3.74 -10.85 -23.71
C HIS A 72 3.42 -10.96 -22.22
N GLU A 73 4.39 -11.43 -21.42
CA GLU A 73 4.31 -11.57 -19.96
C GLU A 73 3.01 -12.22 -19.43
N GLY A 74 2.59 -13.34 -20.05
CA GLY A 74 1.41 -14.08 -19.61
C GLY A 74 0.06 -13.42 -19.93
N GLY A 75 0.07 -12.32 -20.70
CA GLY A 75 -1.12 -11.70 -21.29
C GLY A 75 -1.08 -11.72 -22.82
N GLU A 76 -2.25 -11.57 -23.44
CA GLU A 76 -2.35 -11.38 -24.89
C GLU A 76 -2.17 -9.90 -25.23
N ARG A 77 -1.40 -9.60 -26.27
CA ARG A 77 -1.18 -8.26 -26.79
C ARG A 77 -1.63 -8.20 -28.24
N TYR A 78 -2.39 -7.17 -28.57
CA TYR A 78 -2.92 -6.89 -29.89
C TYR A 78 -2.29 -5.59 -30.38
N LYS A 79 -1.27 -5.67 -31.24
CA LYS A 79 -0.59 -4.51 -31.83
C LYS A 79 -1.44 -3.99 -32.98
N LEU A 80 -1.87 -2.74 -32.91
CA LEU A 80 -2.70 -2.10 -33.93
C LEU A 80 -1.81 -1.50 -35.04
N ALA A 81 -2.27 -1.56 -36.29
CA ALA A 81 -1.54 -0.98 -37.42
C ALA A 81 -1.53 0.55 -37.44
N HIS A 82 -2.47 1.20 -36.75
CA HIS A 82 -2.53 2.65 -36.57
C HIS A 82 -3.32 2.96 -35.29
N CYS A 83 -3.14 4.15 -34.74
CA CYS A 83 -3.82 4.56 -33.51
C CYS A 83 -5.28 4.98 -33.80
N PRO A 84 -6.28 4.54 -33.00
CA PRO A 84 -7.67 4.99 -33.13
C PRO A 84 -7.88 6.50 -32.94
N PHE A 85 -6.94 7.19 -32.27
CA PHE A 85 -7.05 8.61 -31.94
C PHE A 85 -6.29 9.52 -32.90
N ASN A 86 -5.32 8.98 -33.64
CA ASN A 86 -4.57 9.72 -34.64
C ASN A 86 -4.08 8.76 -35.75
N PRO A 87 -4.60 8.86 -36.98
CA PRO A 87 -4.20 8.00 -38.09
C PRO A 87 -2.75 8.23 -38.54
N GLU A 88 -2.11 9.35 -38.15
CA GLU A 88 -0.69 9.60 -38.44
C GLU A 88 0.28 8.73 -37.60
N HIS A 89 -0.20 8.12 -36.52
CA HIS A 89 0.61 7.19 -35.73
C HIS A 89 0.66 5.83 -36.42
N GLY A 90 1.88 5.34 -36.68
CA GLY A 90 2.16 4.19 -37.53
C GLY A 90 1.97 2.83 -36.88
N LYS A 91 2.38 1.80 -37.62
CA LYS A 91 2.22 0.39 -37.26
C LYS A 91 2.92 0.06 -35.94
N GLY A 92 2.16 -0.43 -34.97
CA GLY A 92 2.68 -0.94 -33.70
C GLY A 92 2.88 0.10 -32.60
N ASP A 93 2.57 1.38 -32.86
CA ASP A 93 2.67 2.44 -31.86
C ASP A 93 1.55 2.40 -30.82
N ALA A 94 0.46 1.71 -31.12
CA ALA A 94 -0.69 1.51 -30.26
C ALA A 94 -0.96 0.00 -30.06
N ALA A 95 -1.17 -0.42 -28.82
CA ALA A 95 -1.46 -1.80 -28.48
C ALA A 95 -2.54 -1.93 -27.42
N ILE A 96 -3.38 -2.96 -27.57
CA ILE A 96 -4.35 -3.39 -26.58
C ILE A 96 -3.80 -4.63 -25.87
N PHE A 97 -3.88 -4.66 -24.55
CA PHE A 97 -3.37 -5.73 -23.70
C PHE A 97 -4.52 -6.38 -22.95
N GLN A 98 -4.56 -7.71 -22.96
CA GLN A 98 -5.49 -8.52 -22.20
C GLN A 98 -4.71 -9.31 -21.15
N ARG A 99 -4.94 -8.97 -19.89
CA ARG A 99 -4.36 -9.68 -18.74
C ARG A 99 -5.12 -10.98 -18.48
N PRO A 100 -4.50 -11.98 -17.82
CA PRO A 100 -5.14 -13.26 -17.50
C PRO A 100 -6.36 -13.13 -16.58
N ASN A 101 -6.48 -12.04 -15.82
CA ASN A 101 -7.68 -11.72 -15.03
C ASN A 101 -8.83 -11.11 -15.85
N GLY A 102 -8.70 -11.03 -17.18
CA GLY A 102 -9.69 -10.42 -18.07
C GLY A 102 -9.63 -8.89 -18.13
N ALA A 103 -8.70 -8.24 -17.44
CA ALA A 103 -8.53 -6.79 -17.51
C ALA A 103 -7.93 -6.39 -18.86
N LEU A 104 -8.58 -5.42 -19.51
CA LEU A 104 -8.15 -4.85 -20.78
C LEU A 104 -7.47 -3.49 -20.55
N GLY A 105 -6.33 -3.29 -21.20
CA GLY A 105 -5.58 -2.05 -21.19
C GLY A 105 -5.27 -1.59 -22.61
N PHE A 106 -5.12 -0.29 -22.81
CA PHE A 106 -4.64 0.31 -24.04
C PHE A 106 -3.41 1.15 -23.73
N LYS A 107 -2.41 1.11 -24.61
CA LYS A 107 -1.26 2.01 -24.55
C LYS A 107 -0.84 2.42 -25.95
N CYS A 108 -0.60 3.72 -26.14
CA CYS A 108 0.12 4.26 -27.28
C CYS A 108 1.46 4.86 -26.81
N LEU A 109 2.51 4.76 -27.64
CA LEU A 109 3.86 5.22 -27.33
C LEU A 109 4.08 6.72 -27.55
N HIS A 110 3.11 7.44 -28.12
CA HIS A 110 3.21 8.87 -28.41
C HIS A 110 2.67 9.75 -27.29
N ASN A 111 3.35 10.88 -27.03
CA ASN A 111 2.95 11.85 -26.01
C ASN A 111 1.54 12.44 -26.24
N ALA A 112 1.12 12.59 -27.50
CA ALA A 112 -0.22 13.08 -27.84
C ALA A 112 -1.35 12.13 -27.39
N CYS A 113 -1.03 10.88 -27.08
CA CYS A 113 -1.97 9.87 -26.61
C CYS A 113 -1.63 9.37 -25.19
N ALA A 114 -0.81 10.10 -24.42
CA ALA A 114 -0.36 9.67 -23.10
C ALA A 114 -1.50 9.52 -22.09
N ASP A 115 -2.55 10.35 -22.24
CA ASP A 115 -3.77 10.41 -21.44
C ASP A 115 -4.85 9.42 -21.89
N LYS A 116 -4.69 8.78 -23.06
CA LYS A 116 -5.69 7.84 -23.59
C LYS A 116 -5.58 6.46 -22.95
N ARG A 117 -6.72 5.94 -22.51
CA ARG A 117 -6.87 4.65 -21.83
C ARG A 117 -7.86 3.76 -22.57
N TRP A 118 -7.98 2.52 -22.09
CA TRP A 118 -8.90 1.54 -22.65
C TRP A 118 -10.36 2.04 -22.69
N GLN A 119 -10.77 2.80 -21.68
CA GLN A 119 -12.10 3.40 -21.59
C GLN A 119 -12.37 4.36 -22.75
N ASP A 120 -11.37 5.15 -23.17
CA ASP A 120 -11.51 6.12 -24.25
C ASP A 120 -11.64 5.42 -25.61
N VAL A 121 -10.88 4.34 -25.83
CA VAL A 121 -10.99 3.52 -27.04
C VAL A 121 -12.38 2.90 -27.13
N ARG A 122 -12.89 2.41 -25.99
CA ARG A 122 -14.23 1.86 -25.92
C ARG A 122 -15.30 2.92 -26.17
N ALA A 123 -15.11 4.14 -25.68
CA ALA A 123 -16.04 5.25 -25.89
C ALA A 123 -16.13 5.69 -27.36
N LEU A 124 -15.04 5.56 -28.13
CA LEU A 124 -15.05 5.83 -29.57
C LEU A 124 -15.95 4.86 -30.35
N VAL A 125 -15.98 3.58 -29.96
CA VAL A 125 -16.67 2.52 -30.71
C VAL A 125 -18.08 2.23 -30.17
N ASP A 126 -18.23 2.12 -28.85
CA ASP A 126 -19.51 1.81 -28.18
C ASP A 126 -20.30 3.08 -27.81
N GLY A 127 -19.75 4.27 -28.07
CA GLY A 127 -20.26 5.54 -27.57
C GLY A 127 -19.89 5.81 -26.10
N PRO A 128 -20.08 7.04 -25.60
CA PRO A 128 -19.88 7.35 -24.20
C PRO A 128 -20.82 6.49 -23.39
N ARG A 129 -20.27 5.46 -22.74
CA ARG A 129 -21.03 4.71 -21.74
C ARG A 129 -21.42 5.74 -20.70
N GLU A 130 -22.69 5.73 -20.28
CA GLU A 130 -23.05 6.31 -19.01
C GLU A 130 -22.21 5.57 -17.97
N THR A 131 -21.03 6.13 -17.71
CA THR A 131 -20.28 5.79 -16.53
C THR A 131 -21.31 6.11 -15.48
N GLY A 132 -21.84 5.07 -14.87
CA GLY A 132 -22.32 5.17 -13.51
C GLY A 132 -21.11 5.67 -12.76
N VAL A 133 -20.88 6.99 -12.79
CA VAL A 133 -20.57 7.76 -11.63
C VAL A 133 -21.63 7.27 -10.68
N ARG A 134 -21.32 6.18 -9.95
CA ARG A 134 -21.95 5.93 -8.68
C ARG A 134 -21.87 7.31 -8.07
N PRO A 135 -22.99 8.02 -7.85
CA PRO A 135 -22.90 9.24 -7.07
C PRO A 135 -22.11 8.77 -5.85
N LYS A 136 -20.91 9.32 -5.66
CA LYS A 136 -20.21 9.11 -4.41
C LYS A 136 -21.26 9.57 -3.44
N LYS A 137 -21.96 8.66 -2.76
CA LYS A 137 -22.97 9.03 -1.78
C LYS A 137 -22.12 9.80 -0.80
N SER A 138 -22.23 11.11 -0.93
CA SER A 138 -21.25 12.03 -0.44
C SER A 138 -21.47 11.96 1.05
N ILE A 139 -20.64 11.19 1.76
CA ILE A 139 -20.55 11.32 3.22
C ILE A 139 -20.27 12.80 3.56
N ILE A 140 -19.71 13.54 2.59
CA ILE A 140 -19.55 14.99 2.55
C ILE A 140 -20.85 15.82 2.66
N ASP A 141 -22.03 15.32 2.28
CA ASP A 141 -23.26 16.14 2.37
C ASP A 141 -23.72 16.34 3.82
N ASN A 142 -23.27 15.46 4.73
CA ASN A 142 -23.55 15.55 6.16
C ASN A 142 -22.31 15.92 6.98
N TRP A 143 -21.21 16.33 6.32
CA TRP A 143 -20.03 16.79 7.05
C TRP A 143 -20.26 18.22 7.55
N PRO A 144 -20.13 18.48 8.86
CA PRO A 144 -20.27 19.83 9.38
C PRO A 144 -19.23 20.73 8.71
N LYS A 145 -19.63 21.95 8.33
CA LYS A 145 -18.72 22.93 7.70
C LYS A 145 -17.44 23.03 8.55
N PRO A 146 -16.25 22.85 7.96
CA PRO A 146 -15.01 22.88 8.71
C PRO A 146 -14.91 24.21 9.45
N LYS A 147 -14.70 24.12 10.77
CA LYS A 147 -14.45 25.32 11.59
C LYS A 147 -13.11 25.91 11.18
N PRO A 148 -12.93 27.24 11.25
CA PRO A 148 -11.64 27.87 10.97
C PRO A 148 -10.57 27.26 11.88
N ILE A 149 -9.41 26.95 11.30
CA ILE A 149 -8.26 26.45 12.04
C ILE A 149 -7.84 27.56 13.01
N ARG A 150 -8.16 27.39 14.28
CA ARG A 150 -7.66 28.24 15.35
C ARG A 150 -6.21 27.82 15.58
N ALA A 151 -5.28 28.48 14.89
CA ALA A 151 -3.87 28.14 14.84
C ALA A 151 -3.12 28.31 16.17
N SER A 152 -3.74 28.97 17.15
CA SER A 152 -3.23 29.00 18.52
C SER A 152 -3.47 27.65 19.18
N LEU A 153 -2.54 26.72 18.97
CA LEU A 153 -2.37 25.57 19.85
C LEU A 153 -2.34 26.08 21.28
N TYR A 154 -3.09 25.43 22.18
CA TYR A 154 -2.89 25.69 23.61
C TYR A 154 -1.41 25.38 23.93
N PRO A 155 -0.73 26.22 24.72
CA PRO A 155 0.64 25.94 25.10
C PRO A 155 0.68 24.56 25.76
N VAL A 156 1.39 23.63 25.13
CA VAL A 156 1.63 22.31 25.69
C VAL A 156 2.79 22.48 26.67
N PRO A 157 2.63 22.12 27.97
CA PRO A 157 3.74 22.13 28.91
C PRO A 157 4.90 21.28 28.39
N ALA A 158 6.12 21.68 28.70
CA ALA A 158 7.29 20.86 28.40
C ALA A 158 7.16 19.50 29.12
N PHE A 159 7.67 18.44 28.48
CA PHE A 159 7.71 17.13 29.11
C PHE A 159 8.72 17.14 30.26
N GLU A 160 8.24 16.93 31.49
CA GLU A 160 9.08 16.86 32.69
C GLU A 160 9.35 15.38 33.07
N PRO A 161 10.50 14.81 32.65
CA PRO A 161 10.80 13.40 32.86
C PRO A 161 10.92 13.02 34.34
N ASP A 162 11.28 13.97 35.19
CA ASP A 162 11.39 13.76 36.64
C ASP A 162 10.05 13.55 37.33
N VAL A 163 8.98 14.13 36.77
CA VAL A 163 7.63 14.08 37.34
C VAL A 163 6.79 13.01 36.64
N LEU A 164 6.93 12.89 35.32
CA LEU A 164 6.04 12.08 34.48
C LEU A 164 6.51 10.64 34.30
N LEU A 165 7.78 10.32 34.62
CA LEU A 165 8.33 8.98 34.48
C LEU A 165 8.73 8.37 35.82
N PRO A 166 8.41 7.09 36.06
CA PRO A 166 9.04 6.31 37.11
C PRO A 166 10.57 6.35 36.98
N ASP A 167 11.30 6.39 38.10
CA ASP A 167 12.77 6.46 38.12
C ASP A 167 13.41 5.38 37.24
N ALA A 168 12.81 4.20 37.19
CA ALA A 168 13.31 3.07 36.43
C ALA A 168 13.20 3.25 34.90
N LEU A 169 12.35 4.15 34.39
CA LEU A 169 12.14 4.42 32.96
C LEU A 169 12.90 5.66 32.48
N ARG A 170 13.21 6.58 33.38
CA ARG A 170 13.68 7.93 33.06
C ARG A 170 14.92 7.94 32.19
N ASP A 171 16.00 7.32 32.67
CA ASP A 171 17.29 7.31 31.97
C ASP A 171 17.19 6.64 30.60
N TRP A 172 16.39 5.57 30.50
CA TRP A 172 16.21 4.85 29.25
C TRP A 172 15.40 5.65 28.23
N VAL A 173 14.30 6.29 28.65
CA VAL A 173 13.49 7.13 27.75
C VAL A 173 14.29 8.31 27.22
N MET A 174 15.11 8.94 28.07
CA MET A 174 15.95 10.06 27.66
C MET A 174 17.08 9.62 26.72
N ASP A 175 17.78 8.51 26.99
CA ASP A 175 18.80 7.96 26.09
C ASP A 175 18.23 7.60 24.71
N GLU A 176 17.07 6.94 24.67
CA GLU A 176 16.45 6.52 23.42
C GLU A 176 15.90 7.72 22.62
N ALA A 177 15.35 8.74 23.31
CA ALA A 177 14.92 10.00 22.68
C ALA A 177 16.09 10.73 22.01
N ASP A 178 17.24 10.81 22.68
CA ASP A 178 18.46 11.42 22.14
C ASP A 178 19.02 10.64 20.94
N ARG A 179 18.93 9.30 20.98
CA ARG A 179 19.40 8.42 19.88
C ARG A 179 18.52 8.47 18.64
N MET A 180 17.22 8.66 18.79
CA MET A 180 16.24 8.69 17.69
C MET A 180 15.92 10.11 17.18
N PRO A 181 16.72 11.11 17.55
CA PRO A 181 16.31 12.53 17.63
C PRO A 181 14.80 12.77 17.73
N SER A 182 14.15 12.14 18.71
CA SER A 182 12.69 12.20 18.91
C SER A 182 12.37 12.95 20.21
N PRO A 183 11.23 13.67 20.27
CA PRO A 183 10.72 14.19 21.53
C PRO A 183 10.53 13.07 22.58
N PRO A 184 10.93 13.29 23.84
CA PRO A 184 10.90 12.25 24.89
C PRO A 184 9.48 11.83 25.29
N ASP A 185 8.48 12.68 25.13
CA ASP A 185 7.06 12.37 25.30
C ASP A 185 6.58 11.28 24.31
N PHE A 186 7.10 11.29 23.08
CA PHE A 186 6.77 10.28 22.07
C PHE A 186 7.31 8.90 22.46
N VAL A 187 8.55 8.85 22.95
CA VAL A 187 9.20 7.62 23.43
C VAL A 187 8.51 7.11 24.69
N ALA A 188 8.23 8.00 25.65
CA ALA A 188 7.53 7.70 26.90
C ALA A 188 6.15 7.07 26.67
N GLY A 189 5.35 7.68 25.79
CA GLY A 189 3.99 7.22 25.50
C GLY A 189 3.95 5.78 24.95
N SER A 190 4.89 5.43 24.09
CA SER A 190 5.00 4.07 23.54
C SER A 190 5.30 3.02 24.61
N ARG A 191 6.08 3.39 25.63
CA ARG A 191 6.55 2.46 26.66
C ARG A 191 5.59 2.29 27.83
N LEU A 192 4.84 3.33 28.17
CA LEU A 192 3.80 3.30 29.21
C LEU A 192 2.52 2.57 28.74
N GLY A 193 2.27 2.53 27.43
CA GLY A 193 1.12 1.82 26.84
C GLY A 193 1.25 0.29 26.78
N ASP A 194 2.42 -0.27 27.11
CA ASP A 194 2.67 -1.71 27.06
C ASP A 194 2.97 -2.29 28.46
N PRO A 195 1.95 -2.85 29.16
CA PRO A 195 2.14 -3.47 30.46
C PRO A 195 2.92 -4.80 30.42
N GLY A 196 3.30 -5.30 29.23
CA GLY A 196 3.88 -6.64 29.04
C GLY A 196 5.40 -6.76 29.11
N SER A 197 6.17 -5.66 29.09
CA SER A 197 7.63 -5.76 29.05
C SER A 197 8.24 -5.74 30.46
N GLY A 198 8.50 -6.95 30.96
CA GLY A 198 9.08 -7.23 32.27
C GLY A 198 10.38 -6.48 32.53
N TYR A 199 10.33 -5.65 33.58
CA TYR A 199 11.50 -5.02 34.18
C TYR A 199 12.44 -6.06 34.77
N ARG A 200 13.57 -6.35 34.10
CA ARG A 200 14.77 -6.86 34.76
C ARG A 200 15.75 -5.72 34.92
N GLY A 201 15.69 -5.08 36.07
CA GLY A 201 16.73 -4.15 36.51
C GLY A 201 18.09 -4.85 36.57
N LYS A 202 19.10 -4.13 36.08
CA LYS A 202 20.56 -4.18 36.35
C LYS A 202 21.38 -4.26 35.05
N MET A 203 21.74 -3.08 34.53
CA MET A 203 23.05 -2.88 33.90
C MET A 203 23.66 -1.60 34.50
N ARG A 204 24.53 -1.79 35.49
CA ARG A 204 25.56 -0.80 35.82
C ARG A 204 26.65 -0.94 34.75
N TYR A 205 26.88 0.09 33.96
CA TYR A 205 28.12 0.19 33.18
C TYR A 205 29.27 0.56 34.13
N PRO A 206 30.41 -0.15 34.12
CA PRO A 206 31.59 0.31 34.85
C PRO A 206 32.20 1.52 34.13
N ALA A 207 32.53 2.56 34.92
CA ALA A 207 33.30 3.71 34.48
C ALA A 207 34.68 3.26 33.99
N GLN A 208 35.04 3.66 32.76
CA GLN A 208 36.42 3.55 32.28
C GLN A 208 37.24 4.73 32.79
N VAL A 209 38.33 4.38 33.45
CA VAL A 209 39.34 5.25 34.05
C VAL A 209 40.19 5.88 32.93
N PRO A 210 40.50 7.19 32.95
CA PRO A 210 41.47 7.76 32.03
C PRO A 210 42.90 7.42 32.49
N GLY A 211 43.72 6.95 31.55
CA GLY A 211 45.19 6.91 31.65
C GLY A 211 45.81 8.19 31.11
#